data_AF-A0A3D2DJL9-F1
#
_entry.id   AF-A0A3D2DJL9-F1
#
_cell.length_a   1.000
_cell.length_b   1.000
_cell.length_c   1.000
_cell.angle_alpha   90.00
_cell.angle_beta   90.00
_cell.angle_gamma   90.00
#
_symmetry.space_group_name_H-M   'P 1'
#
loop_
_entity.id
_entity.type
_entity.pdbx_description
1 polymer ?
#
loop_
_entity_poly.entity_id
_entity_poly.type
_entity_poly.pdbx_seq_one_letter_code
_entity_poly.pdbx_strand_id
1 'polypeptide(L)'
;MDNNKDFGTLEKLCEDILNDMDTYDSILLGFGTELLKYKNDGIDDVLACLAKYLEHKNYFIISSVKDDILRNSELNQKRIVCPYLGETDKTNEDKQWDLYNKWLSGTLAKKLLVVELGEGFNNPNLIKWPFERIVMINEKARFYRIHSMFYQIPPEIKDKSVTYKYDAYEVLKTLVNMFKH
;
A
#
# COMPACT_ATOMS: atom_id res chain seq x y z
N MET A 1 15.34 10.65 -19.93
CA MET A 1 16.03 9.34 -19.90
C MET A 1 15.32 8.51 -18.84
N ASP A 2 14.37 7.71 -19.29
CA ASP A 2 13.51 6.89 -18.45
C ASP A 2 14.33 5.71 -17.89
N ASN A 3 14.99 5.93 -16.77
CA ASN A 3 15.55 4.82 -15.99
C ASN A 3 14.43 4.21 -15.14
N ASN A 4 13.40 3.65 -15.80
CA ASN A 4 12.64 2.56 -15.21
C ASN A 4 13.65 1.41 -15.06
N LYS A 5 13.84 0.90 -13.84
CA LYS A 5 14.43 -0.43 -13.71
C LYS A 5 13.47 -1.37 -14.42
N ASP A 6 13.90 -1.88 -15.57
CA ASP A 6 13.20 -2.94 -16.29
C ASP A 6 13.20 -4.16 -15.36
N PHE A 7 12.15 -4.31 -14.57
CA PHE A 7 11.87 -5.56 -13.89
C PHE A 7 11.47 -6.53 -14.99
N GLY A 8 12.34 -7.53 -15.22
CA GLY A 8 12.22 -8.45 -16.35
C GLY A 8 10.88 -9.17 -16.43
N THR A 9 10.12 -9.26 -15.33
CA THR A 9 8.72 -9.75 -15.30
C THR A 9 7.94 -9.25 -14.07
N LEU A 10 6.60 -9.41 -14.09
CA LEU A 10 5.70 -9.16 -12.96
C LEU A 10 6.04 -10.04 -11.75
N GLU A 11 6.37 -11.31 -12.00
CA GLU A 11 6.74 -12.26 -10.95
C GLU A 11 7.95 -11.77 -10.17
N LYS A 12 8.96 -11.24 -10.86
CA LYS A 12 10.16 -10.75 -10.19
C LYS A 12 9.89 -9.55 -9.29
N LEU A 13 9.00 -8.65 -9.71
CA LEU A 13 8.54 -7.56 -8.87
C LEU A 13 7.85 -8.09 -7.61
N CYS A 14 6.94 -9.06 -7.77
CA CYS A 14 6.21 -9.65 -6.65
C CYS A 14 7.16 -10.39 -5.69
N GLU A 15 8.15 -11.13 -6.18
CA GLU A 15 9.20 -11.75 -5.36
C GLU A 15 9.95 -10.72 -4.50
N ASP A 16 10.36 -9.60 -5.11
CA ASP A 16 11.10 -8.57 -4.41
C ASP A 16 10.23 -7.88 -3.34
N ILE A 17 8.95 -7.60 -3.65
CA ILE A 17 8.01 -7.08 -2.65
C ILE A 17 7.82 -8.08 -1.51
N LEU A 18 7.65 -9.37 -1.80
CA LEU A 18 7.47 -10.41 -0.79
C LEU A 18 8.67 -10.52 0.15
N ASN A 19 9.87 -10.57 -0.42
CA ASN A 19 11.11 -10.59 0.36
C ASN A 19 11.22 -9.35 1.26
N ASP A 20 10.86 -8.17 0.76
CA ASP A 20 10.84 -6.97 1.59
C ASP A 20 9.74 -7.03 2.67
N MET A 21 8.56 -7.59 2.36
CA MET A 21 7.49 -7.80 3.36
C MET A 21 7.88 -8.79 4.46
N ASP A 22 8.85 -9.69 4.22
CA ASP A 22 9.38 -10.61 5.22
C ASP A 22 10.55 -10.05 6.03
N THR A 23 11.31 -9.11 5.47
CA THR A 23 12.56 -8.62 6.06
C THR A 23 12.46 -7.25 6.72
N TYR A 24 11.39 -6.49 6.45
CA TYR A 24 11.17 -5.16 7.01
C TYR A 24 10.40 -5.20 8.34
N ASP A 25 10.73 -4.28 9.24
CA ASP A 25 10.16 -4.20 10.59
C ASP A 25 8.70 -3.74 10.60
N SER A 26 8.31 -2.97 9.58
CA SER A 26 6.99 -2.36 9.43
C SER A 26 6.58 -2.28 7.96
N ILE A 27 5.29 -2.49 7.67
CA ILE A 27 4.72 -2.45 6.31
C ILE A 27 3.58 -1.43 6.25
N LEU A 28 3.68 -0.44 5.38
CA LEU A 28 2.64 0.54 5.11
C LEU A 28 2.08 0.29 3.71
N LEU A 29 0.80 -0.08 3.65
CA LEU A 29 0.09 -0.30 2.38
C LEU A 29 -0.83 0.87 2.07
N GLY A 30 -0.73 1.41 0.87
CA GLY A 30 -1.59 2.45 0.34
C GLY A 30 -2.47 1.88 -0.77
N PHE A 31 -3.77 1.79 -0.52
CA PHE A 31 -4.75 1.29 -1.48
C PHE A 31 -5.46 2.44 -2.16
N GLY A 32 -5.20 2.59 -3.45
CA GLY A 32 -5.78 3.65 -4.25
C GLY A 32 -6.97 3.22 -5.09
N THR A 33 -7.63 4.19 -5.68
CA THR A 33 -8.86 3.98 -6.46
C THR A 33 -8.71 3.03 -7.65
N GLU A 34 -7.52 2.90 -8.26
CA GLU A 34 -7.30 1.95 -9.37
C GLU A 34 -7.39 0.50 -8.88
N LEU A 35 -6.88 0.20 -7.67
CA LEU A 35 -6.82 -1.16 -7.13
C LEU A 35 -8.22 -1.80 -7.02
N LEU A 36 -9.22 -1.00 -6.64
CA LEU A 36 -10.59 -1.45 -6.41
C LEU A 36 -11.57 -0.90 -7.46
N LYS A 37 -11.05 -0.42 -8.60
CA LYS A 37 -11.86 0.20 -9.67
C LYS A 37 -12.89 -0.75 -10.26
N TYR A 38 -12.53 -2.03 -10.38
CA TYR A 38 -13.41 -3.09 -10.85
C TYR A 38 -13.83 -3.92 -9.65
N LYS A 39 -15.14 -3.96 -9.35
CA LYS A 39 -15.71 -4.99 -8.48
C LYS A 39 -15.53 -6.33 -9.18
N ASN A 40 -14.37 -6.94 -8.95
CA ASN A 40 -14.05 -8.25 -9.45
C ASN A 40 -14.52 -9.26 -8.42
N ASP A 41 -15.25 -10.29 -8.85
CA ASP A 41 -15.85 -11.32 -7.98
C ASP A 41 -14.83 -12.03 -7.05
N GLY A 42 -13.52 -11.87 -7.28
CA GLY A 42 -12.45 -12.46 -6.48
C GLY A 42 -11.67 -11.49 -5.58
N ILE A 43 -12.06 -10.22 -5.43
CA ILE A 43 -11.32 -9.29 -4.55
C ILE A 43 -11.39 -9.72 -3.09
N ASP A 44 -12.52 -10.28 -2.65
CA ASP A 44 -12.71 -10.73 -1.27
C ASP A 44 -11.73 -11.86 -0.93
N ASP A 45 -11.55 -12.83 -1.83
CA ASP A 45 -10.56 -13.92 -1.69
C ASP A 45 -9.12 -13.39 -1.63
N VAL A 46 -8.80 -12.40 -2.46
CA VAL A 46 -7.48 -11.74 -2.48
C VAL A 46 -7.23 -11.03 -1.14
N LEU A 47 -8.20 -10.28 -0.63
CA LEU A 47 -8.08 -9.59 0.66
C LEU A 47 -8.04 -10.57 1.84
N ALA A 48 -8.76 -11.69 1.79
CA ALA A 48 -8.69 -12.75 2.79
C ALA A 48 -7.31 -13.43 2.81
N CYS A 49 -6.72 -13.69 1.65
CA CYS A 49 -5.34 -14.20 1.58
C CYS A 49 -4.32 -13.19 2.13
N LEU A 50 -4.49 -11.90 1.80
CA LEU A 50 -3.69 -10.83 2.37
C LEU A 50 -3.83 -10.72 3.89
N ALA A 51 -5.04 -10.85 4.43
CA ALA A 51 -5.29 -10.80 5.86
C ALA A 51 -4.52 -11.90 6.61
N LYS A 52 -4.56 -13.14 6.10
CA LYS A 52 -3.81 -14.27 6.67
C LYS A 52 -2.30 -14.03 6.66
N TYR A 53 -1.77 -13.52 5.55
CA TYR A 53 -0.33 -13.22 5.44
C TYR A 53 0.11 -12.11 6.40
N LEU A 54 -0.73 -11.10 6.62
CA LEU A 54 -0.43 -9.94 7.45
C LEU A 54 -0.66 -10.17 8.96
N GLU A 55 -1.31 -11.27 9.37
CA GLU A 55 -1.76 -11.50 10.76
C GLU A 55 -0.65 -11.30 11.80
N HIS A 56 0.57 -11.75 11.51
CA HIS A 56 1.72 -11.66 12.41
C HIS A 56 2.70 -10.55 12.06
N LYS A 57 2.36 -9.69 11.10
CA LYS A 57 3.24 -8.60 10.64
C LYS A 57 2.85 -7.28 11.29
N ASN A 58 3.82 -6.39 11.43
CA ASN A 58 3.58 -5.02 11.87
C ASN A 58 3.20 -4.16 10.66
N TYR A 59 1.90 -4.05 10.39
CA TYR A 59 1.40 -3.35 9.21
C TYR A 59 0.29 -2.34 9.56
N PHE A 60 0.11 -1.39 8.63
CA PHE A 60 -1.06 -0.53 8.56
C PHE A 60 -1.48 -0.34 7.09
N ILE A 61 -2.78 -0.21 6.86
CA ILE A 61 -3.39 0.05 5.55
C ILE A 61 -4.06 1.42 5.59
N ILE A 62 -3.76 2.26 4.62
CA ILE A 62 -4.50 3.50 4.35
C ILE A 62 -5.11 3.39 2.96
N SER A 63 -6.37 3.81 2.83
CA SER A 63 -7.09 3.72 1.57
C SER A 63 -7.81 5.02 1.20
N SER A 64 -7.77 5.36 -0.08
CA SER A 64 -8.57 6.43 -0.69
C SER A 64 -9.89 5.92 -1.27
N VAL A 65 -10.10 4.60 -1.26
CA VAL A 65 -11.27 3.95 -1.82
C VAL A 65 -12.50 4.25 -0.95
N LYS A 66 -13.60 4.60 -1.60
CA LYS A 66 -14.85 5.05 -0.97
C LYS A 66 -15.89 3.94 -0.80
N ASP A 67 -15.54 2.69 -1.09
CA ASP A 67 -16.44 1.55 -0.97
C ASP A 67 -16.21 0.79 0.35
N ASP A 68 -17.22 0.00 0.73
CA ASP A 68 -17.17 -0.78 1.96
C ASP A 68 -16.36 -2.08 1.82
N ILE A 69 -15.63 -2.30 0.71
CA ILE A 69 -14.91 -3.56 0.45
C ILE A 69 -13.92 -3.84 1.59
N LEU A 70 -13.12 -2.84 1.97
CA LEU A 70 -12.16 -3.00 3.07
C LEU A 70 -12.84 -3.18 4.44
N ARG A 71 -13.98 -2.51 4.65
CA ARG A 71 -14.76 -2.62 5.90
C ARG A 71 -15.37 -4.01 6.07
N ASN A 72 -15.75 -4.65 4.96
CA ASN A 72 -16.36 -5.97 4.94
C ASN A 72 -15.34 -7.12 4.80
N SER A 73 -14.06 -6.80 4.60
CA SER A 73 -13.00 -7.80 4.45
C SER A 73 -12.53 -8.41 5.77
N GLU A 74 -11.83 -9.55 5.70
CA GLU A 74 -11.20 -10.22 6.84
C GLU A 74 -9.97 -9.47 7.40
N LEU A 75 -9.55 -8.37 6.77
CA LEU A 75 -8.45 -7.56 7.27
C LEU A 75 -8.78 -6.99 8.66
N ASN A 76 -7.78 -6.94 9.53
CA ASN A 76 -7.95 -6.37 10.87
C ASN A 76 -8.34 -4.89 10.79
N GLN A 77 -9.61 -4.60 11.09
CA GLN A 77 -10.18 -3.27 11.00
C GLN A 77 -9.46 -2.22 11.88
N LYS A 78 -8.73 -2.62 12.93
CA LYS A 78 -7.91 -1.72 13.76
C LYS A 78 -6.61 -1.26 13.09
N ARG A 79 -6.27 -1.83 11.93
CA ARG A 79 -5.07 -1.55 11.14
C ARG A 79 -5.41 -0.97 9.78
N ILE A 80 -6.63 -0.46 9.61
CA ILE A 80 -7.11 0.14 8.37
C ILE A 80 -7.64 1.54 8.70
N VAL A 81 -7.29 2.51 7.87
CA VAL A 81 -7.89 3.84 7.90
C VAL A 81 -8.35 4.24 6.50
N CYS A 82 -9.61 4.66 6.39
CA CYS A 82 -10.22 5.12 5.15
C CYS A 82 -10.88 6.49 5.38
N PRO A 83 -10.13 7.60 5.34
CA PRO A 83 -10.62 8.92 5.78
C PRO A 83 -11.76 9.53 4.95
N TYR A 84 -12.15 8.91 3.82
CA TYR A 84 -13.14 9.46 2.90
C TYR A 84 -14.40 8.60 2.73
N LEU A 85 -14.61 7.60 3.59
CA LEU A 85 -15.72 6.65 3.50
C LEU A 85 -17.04 7.15 4.08
N GLY A 86 -17.08 8.27 4.80
CA GLY A 86 -18.30 9.09 4.89
C GLY A 86 -18.71 9.55 6.29
N GLU A 87 -19.48 10.64 6.24
CA GLU A 87 -19.91 11.60 7.26
C GLU A 87 -20.65 11.04 8.50
N THR A 88 -20.81 9.73 8.63
CA THR A 88 -21.72 9.11 9.61
C THR A 88 -21.09 8.83 10.98
N ASP A 89 -19.76 8.77 11.10
CA ASP A 89 -19.09 8.53 12.40
C ASP A 89 -17.67 9.12 12.49
N LYS A 90 -17.57 10.46 12.41
CA LYS A 90 -16.31 11.22 12.50
C LYS A 90 -15.45 10.82 13.71
N THR A 91 -16.07 10.51 14.85
CA THR A 91 -15.35 10.18 16.08
C THR A 91 -14.50 8.91 15.94
N ASN A 92 -14.99 7.92 15.20
CA ASN A 92 -14.25 6.69 14.96
C ASN A 92 -13.20 6.86 13.85
N GLU A 93 -13.47 7.69 12.84
CA GLU A 93 -12.48 8.04 11.81
C GLU A 93 -11.28 8.79 12.41
N ASP A 94 -11.53 9.78 13.26
CA ASP A 94 -10.49 10.54 13.95
C ASP A 94 -9.60 9.61 14.81
N LYS A 95 -10.20 8.68 15.54
CA LYS A 95 -9.45 7.67 16.32
C LYS A 95 -8.57 6.79 15.44
N GLN A 96 -9.08 6.33 14.30
CA GLN A 96 -8.31 5.49 13.38
C GLN A 96 -7.18 6.29 12.72
N TRP A 97 -7.44 7.56 12.40
CA TRP A 97 -6.43 8.49 11.91
C TRP A 97 -5.32 8.73 12.94
N ASP A 98 -5.68 8.93 14.21
CA ASP A 98 -4.72 9.07 15.31
C ASP A 98 -3.89 7.80 15.51
N LEU A 99 -4.54 6.62 15.45
CA LEU A 99 -3.85 5.33 15.53
C LEU A 99 -2.85 5.16 14.37
N TYR A 100 -3.26 5.51 13.15
CA TYR A 100 -2.39 5.52 11.98
C TYR A 100 -1.18 6.45 12.16
N ASN A 101 -1.40 7.70 12.56
CA ASN A 101 -0.31 8.67 12.75
C ASN A 101 0.65 8.26 13.88
N LYS A 102 0.10 7.72 14.98
CA LYS A 102 0.91 7.18 16.09
C LYS A 102 1.73 5.99 15.64
N TRP A 103 1.14 5.07 14.88
CA TRP A 103 1.84 3.92 14.31
C TRP A 103 2.95 4.39 13.37
N LEU A 104 2.64 5.29 12.43
CA LEU A 104 3.58 5.80 11.42
C LEU A 104 4.78 6.49 12.06
N SER A 105 4.55 7.32 13.08
CA SER A 105 5.62 7.98 13.85
C SER A 105 6.56 6.96 14.51
N GLY A 106 6.02 5.84 14.96
CA GLY A 106 6.79 4.72 15.53
C GLY A 106 7.66 3.95 14.51
N THR A 107 7.53 4.23 13.21
CA THR A 107 8.29 3.57 12.15
C THR A 107 9.55 4.32 11.70
N LEU A 108 9.69 5.61 12.05
CA LEU A 108 10.72 6.51 11.51
C LEU A 108 12.17 6.04 11.70
N ALA A 109 12.47 5.29 12.78
CA ALA A 109 13.82 4.78 13.06
C ALA A 109 14.04 3.31 12.63
N LYS A 110 13.03 2.69 12.02
CA LYS A 110 12.96 1.26 11.68
C LYS A 110 12.95 1.06 10.17
N LYS A 111 13.23 -0.17 9.72
CA LYS A 111 13.05 -0.55 8.31
C LYS A 111 11.56 -0.51 7.98
N LEU A 112 11.16 0.49 7.20
CA LEU A 112 9.77 0.69 6.77
C LEU A 112 9.63 0.33 5.29
N LEU A 113 8.79 -0.65 4.98
CA LEU A 113 8.35 -0.93 3.63
C LEU A 113 7.09 -0.13 3.36
N VAL A 114 7.07 0.63 2.27
CA VAL A 114 5.91 1.36 1.78
C VAL A 114 5.52 0.78 0.42
N VAL A 115 4.26 0.40 0.25
CA VAL A 115 3.72 -0.12 -1.03
C VAL A 115 2.46 0.66 -1.39
N GLU A 116 2.53 1.45 -2.45
CA GLU A 116 1.40 2.17 -3.03
C GLU A 116 0.86 1.40 -4.24
N LEU A 117 -0.41 1.00 -4.16
CA LEU A 117 -1.13 0.26 -5.18
C LEU A 117 -2.28 1.12 -5.72
N GLY A 118 -2.09 1.73 -6.89
CA GLY A 118 -3.19 2.29 -7.67
C GLY A 118 -3.74 3.63 -7.20
N GLU A 119 -2.96 4.45 -6.49
CA GLU A 119 -3.40 5.79 -6.10
C GLU A 119 -3.24 6.80 -7.26
N GLY A 120 -4.35 7.42 -7.65
CA GLY A 120 -4.36 8.49 -8.65
C GLY A 120 -4.21 9.89 -8.05
N PHE A 121 -4.54 10.91 -8.84
CA PHE A 121 -4.48 12.32 -8.40
C PHE A 121 -5.83 12.87 -7.94
N ASN A 122 -6.81 12.00 -7.67
CA ASN A 122 -8.10 12.43 -7.11
C ASN A 122 -7.89 13.07 -5.72
N ASN A 123 -6.99 12.51 -4.90
CA ASN A 123 -6.58 13.13 -3.64
C ASN A 123 -5.14 12.74 -3.22
N PRO A 124 -4.12 13.32 -3.85
CA PRO A 124 -2.73 12.96 -3.60
C PRO A 124 -2.25 13.27 -2.17
N ASN A 125 -2.97 14.15 -1.45
CA ASN A 125 -2.66 14.52 -0.07
C ASN A 125 -2.89 13.37 0.92
N LEU A 126 -3.62 12.32 0.53
CA LEU A 126 -3.90 11.19 1.41
C LEU A 126 -2.80 10.14 1.39
N ILE A 127 -2.32 9.77 0.20
CA ILE A 127 -1.39 8.66 0.03
C ILE A 127 -0.14 9.14 -0.71
N LYS A 128 -0.23 9.60 -1.98
CA LYS A 128 0.95 9.85 -2.83
C LYS A 128 2.01 10.75 -2.16
N TRP A 129 1.62 11.95 -1.74
CA TRP A 129 2.58 12.90 -1.14
C TRP A 129 2.97 12.54 0.30
N PRO A 130 2.06 12.06 1.17
CA PRO A 130 2.46 11.50 2.46
C PRO A 130 3.47 10.35 2.35
N PHE A 131 3.30 9.45 1.38
CA PHE A 131 4.20 8.31 1.16
C PHE A 131 5.57 8.78 0.66
N GLU A 132 5.59 9.72 -0.28
CA GLU A 132 6.84 10.36 -0.70
C GLU A 132 7.56 11.03 0.48
N ARG A 133 6.82 11.78 1.33
CA ARG A 133 7.40 12.47 2.50
C ARG A 133 7.97 11.51 3.53
N ILE A 134 7.25 10.43 3.88
CA ILE A 134 7.77 9.46 4.85
C ILE A 134 9.00 8.75 4.31
N VAL A 135 9.02 8.42 3.01
CA VAL A 135 10.18 7.80 2.37
C VAL A 135 11.35 8.78 2.29
N MET A 136 11.11 10.06 2.03
CA MET A 136 12.15 11.10 2.10
C MET A 136 12.81 11.16 3.48
N ILE A 137 12.00 11.19 4.56
CA ILE A 137 12.47 11.38 5.94
C ILE A 137 13.10 10.11 6.53
N ASN A 138 12.54 8.93 6.26
CA ASN A 138 13.05 7.67 6.79
C ASN A 138 14.13 7.10 5.87
N GLU A 139 15.40 7.21 6.30
CA GLU A 139 16.56 6.72 5.56
C GLU A 139 16.56 5.19 5.33
N LYS A 140 15.85 4.43 6.18
CA LYS A 140 15.74 2.98 6.09
C LYS A 140 14.49 2.52 5.33
N ALA A 141 13.75 3.46 4.74
CA ALA A 141 12.54 3.13 4.01
C ALA A 141 12.83 2.54 2.63
N ARG A 142 11.92 1.67 2.18
CA ARG A 142 11.84 1.16 0.81
C ARG A 142 10.45 1.43 0.28
N PHE A 143 10.35 1.85 -0.97
CA PHE A 143 9.09 2.25 -1.56
C PHE A 143 8.82 1.53 -2.88
N TYR A 144 7.61 0.99 -3.02
CA TYR A 144 7.08 0.49 -4.27
C TYR A 144 5.86 1.32 -4.66
N ARG A 145 5.86 1.88 -5.88
CA ARG A 145 4.72 2.57 -6.47
C ARG A 145 4.28 1.86 -7.74
N ILE A 146 3.06 1.33 -7.72
CA ILE A 146 2.45 0.63 -8.84
C ILE A 146 1.21 1.40 -9.29
N HIS A 147 1.17 1.74 -10.57
CA HIS A 147 -0.03 2.29 -11.21
C HIS A 147 0.06 2.16 -12.74
N SER A 148 -1.04 1.92 -13.44
CA SER A 148 -1.03 1.86 -14.92
C SER A 148 -0.63 3.17 -15.62
N MET A 149 -0.78 4.32 -14.95
CA MET A 149 -0.53 5.66 -15.50
C MET A 149 0.34 6.54 -14.58
N PHE A 150 0.04 6.58 -13.28
CA PHE A 150 0.63 7.53 -12.33
C PHE A 150 1.70 6.91 -11.44
N TYR A 151 2.64 6.20 -12.07
CA TYR A 151 3.70 5.44 -11.39
C TYR A 151 4.97 6.27 -11.10
N GLN A 152 5.08 7.49 -11.63
CA GLN A 152 6.28 8.32 -11.50
C GLN A 152 6.50 8.75 -10.04
N ILE A 153 7.76 9.04 -9.68
CA ILE A 153 8.18 9.51 -8.35
C ILE A 153 9.12 10.71 -8.47
N PRO A 154 9.26 11.52 -7.41
CA PRO A 154 10.28 12.56 -7.33
C PRO A 154 11.71 11.97 -7.39
N PRO A 155 12.67 12.67 -8.03
CA PRO A 155 14.06 12.22 -8.11
C PRO A 155 14.73 11.95 -6.75
N GLU A 156 14.33 12.69 -5.71
CA GLU A 156 14.92 12.69 -4.37
C GLU A 156 14.77 11.37 -3.62
N ILE A 157 13.80 10.53 -4.02
CA ILE A 157 13.54 9.23 -3.39
C ILE A 157 13.83 8.05 -4.31
N LYS A 158 14.41 8.31 -5.49
CA LYS A 158 14.58 7.31 -6.55
C LYS A 158 15.47 6.14 -6.13
N ASP A 159 16.46 6.39 -5.30
CA ASP A 159 17.38 5.38 -4.74
C ASP A 159 16.65 4.40 -3.81
N LYS A 160 15.63 4.88 -3.09
CA LYS A 160 14.81 4.09 -2.16
C LYS A 160 13.56 3.49 -2.81
N SER A 161 13.31 3.77 -4.08
CA SER A 161 12.01 3.50 -4.69
C SER A 161 12.09 2.63 -5.94
N VAL A 162 11.04 1.84 -6.14
CA VAL A 162 10.76 1.07 -7.35
C VAL A 162 9.42 1.53 -7.89
N THR A 163 9.38 1.90 -9.18
CA THR A 163 8.15 2.28 -9.88
C THR A 163 7.82 1.25 -10.93
N TYR A 164 6.56 0.84 -11.01
CA TYR A 164 6.12 -0.14 -12.00
C TYR A 164 4.80 0.27 -12.66
N LYS A 165 4.83 0.35 -14.00
CA LYS A 165 3.68 0.71 -14.82
C LYS A 165 2.83 -0.53 -15.08
N TYR A 166 1.91 -0.84 -14.18
CA TYR A 166 1.06 -2.03 -14.27
C TYR A 166 -0.26 -1.85 -13.53
N ASP A 167 -1.22 -2.71 -13.82
CA ASP A 167 -2.49 -2.73 -13.10
C ASP A 167 -2.28 -3.17 -11.64
N ALA A 168 -2.71 -2.33 -10.70
CA ALA A 168 -2.48 -2.55 -9.28
C ALA A 168 -3.20 -3.81 -8.73
N TYR A 169 -4.37 -4.15 -9.28
CA TYR A 169 -5.12 -5.35 -8.87
C TYR A 169 -4.38 -6.61 -9.31
N GLU A 170 -3.86 -6.65 -10.55
CA GLU A 170 -3.09 -7.80 -11.02
C GLU A 170 -1.79 -8.00 -10.24
N VAL A 171 -1.12 -6.92 -9.79
CA VAL A 171 0.03 -7.04 -8.89
C VAL A 171 -0.37 -7.65 -7.55
N LEU A 172 -1.43 -7.12 -6.91
CA LEU A 172 -1.88 -7.64 -5.61
C LEU A 172 -2.31 -9.11 -5.74
N LYS A 173 -3.08 -9.45 -6.77
CA LYS A 173 -3.53 -10.81 -7.06
C LYS A 173 -2.35 -11.77 -7.25
N THR A 174 -1.32 -11.35 -7.98
CA THR A 174 -0.11 -12.16 -8.20
C THR A 174 0.66 -12.34 -6.90
N LEU A 175 0.82 -11.27 -6.12
CA LEU A 175 1.47 -11.29 -4.82
C LEU A 175 0.78 -12.28 -3.86
N VAL A 176 -0.55 -12.25 -3.76
CA VAL A 176 -1.28 -13.17 -2.86
C VAL A 176 -1.24 -14.63 -3.33
N ASN A 177 -1.16 -14.87 -4.64
CA ASN A 177 -1.01 -16.22 -5.18
C ASN A 177 0.34 -16.84 -4.80
N MET A 178 1.37 -16.00 -4.63
CA MET A 178 2.71 -16.42 -4.24
C MET A 178 2.87 -16.67 -2.73
N PHE A 179 1.93 -16.24 -1.88
CA PHE A 179 1.98 -16.54 -0.44
C PHE A 179 1.88 -18.04 -0.11
N LYS A 180 1.42 -18.86 -1.07
CA LYS A 180 1.12 -20.29 -0.88
C LYS A 180 2.31 -21.22 -1.14
N HIS A 181 3.50 -20.66 -1.37
CA HIS A 181 4.76 -21.39 -1.58
C HIS A 181 5.73 -21.12 -0.44
#